data_AF-A0A7X6PKG0-F1
#
_entry.id   AF-A0A7X6PKG0-F1
#
_cell.length_a   1.000
_cell.length_b   1.000
_cell.length_c   1.000
_cell.angle_alpha   90.00
_cell.angle_beta   90.00
_cell.angle_gamma   90.00
#
_symmetry.space_group_name_H-M   'P 1'
#
loop_
_entity.id
_entity.type
_entity.pdbx_description
1 polymer ?
#
loop_
_entity_poly.entity_id
_entity_poly.type
_entity_poly.pdbx_seq_one_letter_code
_entity_poly.pdbx_strand_id
1 'polypeptide(L)'
;LKSDYQLAKEIGEYWVNVITRGIGAYNSPNMNKSRYRTFALGSIGYNDAEAIANLKAVSSYLVKSDKGLQHLPDSELGKNYRTYRQGQYKPKQSNLGRPRQHH
;
A
#
# COMPACT_ATOMS: atom_id res chain seq x y z
N LEU A 1 19.00 -13.04 10.33
CA LEU A 1 18.05 -12.17 9.60
C LEU A 1 16.93 -11.79 10.56
N LYS A 2 16.54 -10.51 10.66
CA LYS A 2 15.40 -10.09 11.49
C LYS A 2 14.10 -10.57 10.84
N SER A 3 13.11 -10.96 11.64
CA SER A 3 11.78 -11.33 11.14
C SER A 3 10.96 -10.10 10.75
N ASP A 4 9.95 -10.27 9.90
CA ASP A 4 9.01 -9.20 9.54
C ASP A 4 8.38 -8.53 10.77
N TYR A 5 8.11 -9.33 11.81
CA TYR A 5 7.58 -8.86 13.08
C TYR A 5 8.55 -7.91 13.77
N GLN A 6 9.82 -8.28 13.87
CA GLN A 6 10.85 -7.47 14.52
C GLN A 6 11.06 -6.14 13.80
N LEU A 7 11.13 -6.17 12.46
CA LEU A 7 11.25 -4.96 11.65
C LEU A 7 10.05 -4.04 11.82
N ALA A 8 8.83 -4.60 11.79
CA ALA A 8 7.62 -3.83 12.00
C ALA A 8 7.53 -3.21 13.39
N LYS A 9 7.95 -3.94 14.42
CA LYS A 9 8.02 -3.45 15.81
C LYS A 9 9.01 -2.31 15.94
N GLU A 10 10.22 -2.44 15.41
CA GLU A 10 11.26 -1.41 15.47
C GLU A 10 10.82 -0.11 14.77
N ILE A 11 10.22 -0.21 13.57
CA ILE A 11 9.66 0.95 12.85
C ILE A 11 8.55 1.61 13.67
N GLY A 12 7.67 0.81 14.26
CA GLY A 12 6.57 1.30 15.08
C GLY A 12 7.03 2.00 16.37
N GLU A 13 7.97 1.39 17.10
CA GLU A 13 8.56 1.98 18.29
C GLU A 13 9.30 3.28 17.95
N TYR A 14 10.02 3.33 16.83
CA TYR A 14 10.65 4.56 16.36
C TYR A 14 9.62 5.66 16.02
N TRP A 15 8.53 5.29 15.35
CA TRP A 15 7.43 6.21 15.05
C TRP A 15 6.83 6.82 16.31
N VAL A 16 6.53 6.01 17.31
CA VAL A 16 5.96 6.48 18.59
C VAL A 16 6.97 7.31 19.34
N ASN A 17 8.16 6.78 19.60
CA ASN A 17 9.09 7.38 20.55
C ASN A 17 9.84 8.59 19.97
N VAL A 18 10.18 8.56 18.68
CA VAL A 18 11.04 9.58 18.07
C VAL A 18 10.24 10.56 17.22
N ILE A 19 9.45 10.06 16.28
CA ILE A 19 8.74 10.92 15.31
C ILE A 19 7.58 11.65 15.97
N THR A 20 6.74 10.92 16.69
CA THR A 20 5.50 11.46 17.29
C THR A 20 5.62 11.75 18.79
N ARG A 21 6.78 11.48 19.40
CA ARG A 21 7.11 11.78 20.80
C ARG A 21 6.05 11.31 21.80
N GLY A 22 5.55 10.09 21.61
CA GLY A 22 4.58 9.42 22.47
C GLY A 22 3.11 9.70 22.14
N ILE A 23 2.82 10.59 21.18
CA ILE A 23 1.44 10.94 20.81
C ILE A 23 0.86 9.97 19.77
N GLY A 24 1.72 9.45 18.88
CA GLY A 24 1.31 8.53 17.83
C GLY A 24 1.12 7.11 18.33
N ALA A 25 0.35 6.35 17.57
CA ALA A 25 0.25 4.90 17.68
C ALA A 25 0.61 4.27 16.32
N TYR A 26 0.90 2.97 16.32
CA TYR A 26 1.16 2.21 15.11
C TYR A 26 0.42 0.88 15.12
N ASN A 27 0.05 0.42 13.93
CA ASN A 27 -0.48 -0.92 13.71
C ASN A 27 0.10 -1.45 12.40
N SER A 28 0.86 -2.53 12.48
CA SER A 28 1.44 -3.17 11.31
C SER A 28 0.79 -4.53 11.06
N PRO A 29 0.31 -4.83 9.83
CA PRO A 29 -0.18 -6.16 9.51
C PRO A 29 0.90 -7.24 9.65
N ASN A 30 2.18 -6.90 9.47
CA ASN A 30 3.31 -7.82 9.70
C ASN A 30 3.44 -8.27 11.17
N MET A 31 2.85 -7.52 12.11
CA MET A 31 2.80 -7.90 13.52
C MET A 31 1.57 -8.73 13.87
N ASN A 32 0.53 -8.68 13.05
CA ASN A 32 -0.82 -9.16 13.36
C ASN A 32 -1.40 -9.98 12.20
N LYS A 33 -0.57 -10.80 11.52
CA LYS A 33 -0.95 -11.48 10.27
C LYS A 33 -2.28 -12.26 10.38
N SER A 34 -2.49 -12.93 11.50
CA SER A 34 -3.71 -13.72 11.78
C SER A 34 -5.00 -12.91 11.91
N ARG A 35 -4.92 -11.59 12.12
CA ARG A 35 -6.11 -10.72 12.23
C ARG A 35 -6.72 -10.36 10.88
N TYR A 36 -6.01 -10.61 9.78
CA TYR A 36 -6.44 -10.23 8.45
C TYR A 36 -6.99 -11.46 7.71
N ARG A 37 -8.23 -11.36 7.21
CA ARG A 37 -8.83 -12.40 6.36
C ARG A 37 -8.01 -12.66 5.10
N THR A 38 -7.35 -11.63 4.59
CA THR A 38 -6.54 -11.68 3.38
C THR A 38 -5.24 -10.93 3.67
N PHE A 39 -4.12 -11.64 3.59
CA PHE A 39 -2.79 -11.09 3.84
C PHE A 39 -1.94 -11.18 2.58
N ALA A 40 -1.40 -10.03 2.15
CA ALA A 40 -0.64 -9.91 0.91
C ALA A 40 0.55 -8.97 1.08
N LEU A 41 1.34 -9.19 2.13
CA LEU A 41 2.61 -8.48 2.37
C LEU A 41 3.79 -9.44 2.30
N GLY A 42 4.96 -8.90 1.97
CA GLY A 42 6.19 -9.65 1.81
C GLY A 42 6.46 -10.05 0.36
N SER A 43 7.44 -10.92 0.17
CA SER A 43 7.80 -11.43 -1.16
C SER A 43 6.76 -12.43 -1.66
N ILE A 44 6.10 -12.11 -2.76
CA ILE A 44 5.11 -12.98 -3.41
C ILE A 44 5.77 -13.66 -4.62
N GLY A 45 5.86 -14.98 -4.57
CA GLY A 45 6.36 -15.79 -5.68
C GLY A 45 5.38 -15.81 -6.85
N TYR A 46 5.90 -15.85 -8.08
CA TYR A 46 5.05 -15.89 -9.29
C TYR A 46 4.22 -17.18 -9.40
N ASN A 47 4.66 -18.25 -8.73
CA ASN A 47 4.04 -19.56 -8.70
C ASN A 47 3.06 -19.72 -7.51
N ASP A 48 3.00 -18.74 -6.61
CA ASP A 48 2.09 -18.75 -5.47
C ASP A 48 0.75 -18.11 -5.86
N ALA A 49 -0.12 -18.94 -6.43
CA ALA A 49 -1.42 -18.51 -6.92
C ALA A 49 -2.30 -17.90 -5.81
N GLU A 50 -2.19 -18.42 -4.58
CA GLU A 50 -2.96 -17.93 -3.43
C GLU A 50 -2.48 -16.54 -3.00
N ALA A 51 -1.17 -16.35 -2.84
CA ALA A 51 -0.61 -15.05 -2.49
C ALA A 51 -0.89 -13.98 -3.57
N ILE A 52 -0.87 -14.36 -4.85
CA ILE A 52 -1.26 -13.48 -5.96
C ILE A 52 -2.74 -13.11 -5.89
N ALA A 53 -3.63 -14.08 -5.60
CA ALA A 53 -5.06 -13.81 -5.44
C ALA A 53 -5.31 -12.86 -4.26
N ASN A 54 -4.63 -13.08 -3.13
CA ASN A 54 -4.70 -12.21 -1.96
C ASN A 54 -4.21 -10.79 -2.29
N LEU A 55 -3.12 -10.65 -3.04
CA LEU A 55 -2.62 -9.34 -3.49
C LEU A 55 -3.63 -8.61 -4.37
N LYS A 56 -4.26 -9.31 -5.32
CA LYS A 56 -5.31 -8.71 -6.18
C LYS A 56 -6.50 -8.25 -5.34
N ALA A 57 -6.95 -9.05 -4.38
CA ALA A 57 -8.04 -8.69 -3.49
C ALA A 57 -7.70 -7.46 -2.63
N VAL A 58 -6.52 -7.42 -2.00
CA VAL A 58 -6.07 -6.27 -1.18
C VAL A 58 -5.84 -5.02 -2.04
N SER A 59 -5.40 -5.16 -3.29
CA SER A 59 -5.18 -4.03 -4.19
C SER A 59 -6.45 -3.21 -4.43
N SER A 60 -7.63 -3.85 -4.41
CA SER A 60 -8.91 -3.15 -4.52
C SER A 60 -9.15 -2.14 -3.38
N TYR A 61 -8.58 -2.39 -2.19
CA TYR A 61 -8.67 -1.49 -1.04
C TYR A 61 -7.77 -0.26 -1.20
N LEU A 62 -6.62 -0.39 -1.88
CA LEU A 62 -5.74 0.75 -2.17
C LEU A 62 -6.34 1.69 -3.22
N VAL A 63 -7.09 1.13 -4.17
CA VAL A 63 -7.77 1.88 -5.23
C VAL A 63 -9.21 2.18 -4.82
N LYS A 64 -9.46 2.48 -3.55
CA LYS A 64 -10.82 2.78 -3.07
C LYS A 64 -11.38 3.92 -3.92
N SER A 65 -12.21 3.57 -4.90
CA SER A 65 -12.83 4.49 -5.85
C SER A 65 -13.98 5.25 -5.20
N ASP A 66 -13.99 5.34 -3.87
CA ASP A 66 -14.95 6.17 -3.16
C ASP A 66 -14.72 7.57 -3.70
N LYS A 67 -15.69 8.00 -4.49
CA LYS A 67 -15.82 9.35 -5.02
C LYS A 67 -16.08 10.28 -3.85
N GLY A 68 -15.10 10.46 -2.98
CA GLY A 68 -15.08 11.58 -2.06
C GLY A 68 -15.06 12.88 -2.88
N LEU A 69 -15.29 14.00 -2.21
CA LEU A 69 -15.35 15.38 -2.72
C LEU A 69 -14.22 15.81 -3.71
N GLN A 70 -13.23 14.94 -3.96
CA GLN A 70 -12.16 15.07 -4.95
C GLN A 70 -12.65 15.14 -6.42
N HIS A 71 -13.92 14.82 -6.70
CA HIS A 71 -14.48 14.82 -8.06
C HIS A 71 -15.54 15.89 -8.34
N LEU A 72 -15.86 16.78 -7.41
CA LEU A 72 -16.73 17.90 -7.76
C LEU A 72 -15.96 18.80 -8.74
N PRO A 73 -16.51 19.05 -9.94
CA PRO A 73 -15.86 19.92 -10.90
C PRO A 73 -15.70 21.32 -10.31
N ASP A 74 -14.68 22.07 -10.74
CA ASP A 74 -14.43 23.46 -10.29
C ASP A 74 -15.66 24.38 -10.43
N SER A 75 -16.63 23.98 -11.27
CA SER A 75 -17.93 24.62 -11.44
C SER A 75 -18.84 24.55 -10.21
N GLU A 76 -18.68 23.57 -9.32
CA GLU A 76 -19.53 23.35 -8.14
C GLU A 76 -18.88 23.79 -6.81
N LEU A 77 -17.54 23.89 -6.75
CA LEU A 77 -16.79 24.17 -5.52
C LEU A 77 -16.33 25.64 -5.36
N GLY A 78 -16.52 26.47 -6.39
CA GLY A 78 -16.07 27.85 -6.41
C GLY A 78 -14.55 27.99 -6.60
N LYS A 79 -14.12 29.12 -7.17
CA LYS A 79 -12.74 29.38 -7.65
C LYS A 79 -11.61 29.27 -6.60
N ASN A 80 -11.95 29.07 -5.32
CA ASN A 80 -11.01 29.08 -4.20
C ASN A 80 -10.81 27.71 -3.55
N TYR A 81 -11.43 26.64 -4.07
CA TYR A 81 -11.25 25.29 -3.54
C TYR A 81 -10.05 24.59 -4.20
N ARG A 82 -9.12 24.07 -3.39
CA ARG A 82 -8.02 23.22 -3.87
C ARG A 82 -8.25 21.80 -3.38
N THR A 83 -8.44 20.86 -4.30
CA THR A 83 -8.54 19.43 -4.00
C THR A 83 -7.20 18.72 -4.22
N TYR A 84 -7.00 17.59 -3.54
CA TYR A 84 -5.86 16.71 -3.81
C TYR A 84 -5.98 16.14 -5.22
N ARG A 85 -4.96 16.33 -6.06
CA ARG A 85 -4.90 15.75 -7.41
C ARG A 85 -4.02 14.50 -7.39
N GLN A 86 -4.53 13.41 -7.92
CA GLN A 86 -3.72 12.20 -8.11
C GLN A 86 -2.71 12.45 -9.25
N GLY A 87 -1.42 12.31 -8.96
CA GLY A 87 -0.38 12.38 -9.99
C GLY A 87 -0.59 11.26 -11.02
N GLN A 88 -0.58 11.60 -12.30
CA GLN A 88 -0.65 10.63 -13.39
C GLN A 88 0.76 10.07 -13.64
N TYR A 89 1.01 8.85 -13.17
CA TYR A 89 2.25 8.14 -13.50
C TYR A 89 2.15 7.62 -14.95
N LYS A 90 3.02 8.10 -15.84
CA LYS A 90 3.22 7.49 -17.16
C LYS A 90 4.33 6.46 -17.05
N PRO A 91 4.03 5.15 -17.03
CA PRO A 91 5.07 4.13 -17.02
C PRO A 91 5.94 4.25 -18.26
N LYS A 92 7.27 4.14 -18.09
CA LYS A 92 8.16 3.91 -19.23
C LYS A 92 7.83 2.52 -19.79
N GLN A 93 7.36 2.47 -21.04
CA GLN A 93 7.18 1.20 -21.75
C GLN A 93 8.57 0.64 -22.06
N SER A 94 8.84 -0.58 -21.60
CA SER A 94 9.99 -1.37 -22.03
C SER A 94 9.51 -2.72 -22.54
N ASN A 95 10.18 -3.27 -23.55
CA ASN A 95 9.89 -4.61 -24.07
C ASN A 95 10.40 -5.75 -23.16
N LEU A 96 10.74 -5.44 -21.90
CA LEU A 96 11.19 -6.42 -20.93
C LEU A 96 9.95 -7.15 -20.36
N GLY A 97 9.52 -8.17 -21.10
CA GLY A 97 8.56 -9.17 -20.63
C GLY A 97 9.16 -10.09 -19.55
N ARG A 98 8.35 -11.07 -19.13
CA ARG A 98 8.64 -12.10 -18.12
C ARG A 98 10.06 -12.70 -18.25
N PRO A 99 10.74 -13.06 -17.13
CA PRO A 99 12.04 -13.72 -17.16
C PRO A 99 12.06 -14.94 -18.10
N ARG A 100 13.08 -15.02 -18.96
CA ARG A 100 13.38 -16.22 -19.76
C ARG A 100 14.14 -17.19 -18.86
N GLN A 101 13.68 -18.44 -18.78
CA GLN A 101 14.42 -19.46 -18.04
C GLN A 101 15.79 -19.64 -18.70
N HIS A 102 16.86 -19.47 -17.92
CA HIS A 102 18.17 -19.96 -18.30
C HIS A 102 18.27 -21.40 -17.79
N HIS A 103 18.52 -22.30 -18.73
CA HIS A 103 18.81 -23.71 -18.52
C HIS A 103 20.20 -23.88 -17.89
#